data_AF-A0A2D7Q355-F1
#
_entry.id   AF-A0A2D7Q355-F1
#
_cell.length_a   1.000
_cell.length_b   1.000
_cell.length_c   1.000
_cell.angle_alpha   90.00
_cell.angle_beta   90.00
_cell.angle_gamma   90.00
#
_symmetry.space_group_name_H-M   'P 1'
#
loop_
_entity.id
_entity.type
_entity.pdbx_description
1 polymer ?
#
loop_
_entity_poly.entity_id
_entity_poly.type
_entity_poly.pdbx_seq_one_letter_code
_entity_poly.pdbx_strand_id
1 'polypeptide(L)' 'MKIEGKEYRTIWFDEKNQAVKIIDQTKLPHQFIIKDLKTVKDA' A
#
# COMPACT_ATOMS: atom_id res chain seq x y z
N MET A 1 5.65 6.93 -6.33
CA MET A 1 6.99 6.85 -5.68
C MET A 1 7.84 5.92 -6.53
N LYS A 2 9.12 6.24 -6.80
CA LYS A 2 10.01 5.31 -7.52
C LYS A 2 10.68 4.39 -6.51
N ILE A 3 10.28 3.12 -6.49
CA ILE A 3 10.96 2.07 -5.73
C ILE A 3 11.73 1.24 -6.78
N GLU A 4 13.05 1.17 -6.66
CA GLU A 4 13.94 0.47 -7.62
C GLU A 4 13.76 0.91 -9.08
N GLY A 5 13.45 2.19 -9.32
CA GLY A 5 13.24 2.73 -10.67
C GLY A 5 11.87 2.42 -11.28
N LYS A 6 11.02 1.63 -10.63
CA LYS A 6 9.63 1.40 -11.04
C LYS A 6 8.71 2.36 -10.30
N GLU A 7 7.74 2.92 -11.02
CA GLU A 7 6.67 3.71 -10.41
C GLU A 7 5.71 2.79 -9.67
N TYR A 8 5.86 2.70 -8.35
CA TYR A 8 4.91 2.02 -7.50
C TYR A 8 3.85 3.00 -7.02
N ARG A 9 2.58 2.58 -7.18
CA ARG A 9 1.45 3.19 -6.48
C ARG A 9 1.54 2.78 -5.02
N THR A 10 1.68 3.74 -4.13
CA THR A 10 1.79 3.53 -2.68
C THR A 10 0.45 3.24 -2.05
N ILE A 11 -0.63 3.65 -2.72
CA ILE A 11 -2.02 3.43 -2.34
C ILE A 11 -2.76 3.07 -3.63
N TRP A 12 -3.54 1.99 -3.62
CA TRP A 12 -4.46 1.65 -4.70
C TRP A 12 -5.70 0.98 -4.15
N PHE A 13 -6.80 1.12 -4.88
CA PHE A 13 -8.02 0.40 -4.55
C PHE A 13 -8.01 -0.97 -5.22
N ASP A 14 -8.27 -2.01 -4.44
CA ASP A 14 -8.49 -3.36 -4.93
C ASP A 14 -9.99 -3.58 -5.10
N GLU A 15 -10.45 -3.51 -6.35
CA GLU A 15 -11.86 -3.71 -6.71
C GLU A 15 -12.35 -5.13 -6.40
N LYS A 16 -11.47 -6.13 -6.44
CA LYS A 16 -11.82 -7.54 -6.17
C LYS A 16 -12.14 -7.76 -4.70
N ASN A 17 -11.44 -7.07 -3.82
CA ASN A 17 -11.61 -7.17 -2.36
C ASN A 17 -12.37 -5.98 -1.76
N GLN A 18 -12.83 -5.04 -2.60
CA GLN A 18 -13.42 -3.75 -2.22
C GLN A 18 -12.65 -3.07 -1.07
N ALA A 19 -11.31 -3.10 -1.14
CA ALA A 19 -10.44 -2.64 -0.07
C ALA A 19 -9.33 -1.75 -0.62
N VAL A 20 -8.93 -0.73 0.13
CA VAL A 20 -7.77 0.08 -0.23
C VAL A 20 -6.52 -0.64 0.23
N LYS A 21 -5.57 -0.90 -0.66
CA LYS A 21 -4.26 -1.45 -0.32
C LYS A 21 -3.23 -0.33 -0.26
N ILE A 22 -2.37 -0.36 0.75
CA ILE A 22 -1.28 0.60 0.91
C ILE A 22 0.05 -0.12 1.15
N ILE A 23 1.13 0.44 0.65
CA ILE A 23 2.48 -0.03 0.95
C ILE A 23 2.95 0.66 2.23
N ASP A 24 3.33 -0.12 3.22
CA ASP A 24 3.92 0.38 4.46
C ASP A 24 5.38 0.81 4.21
N GLN A 25 5.56 2.11 3.97
CA GLN A 25 6.88 2.69 3.71
C GLN A 25 7.77 2.76 4.96
N THR A 26 7.22 2.58 6.17
CA THR A 26 8.01 2.63 7.41
C THR A 26 8.94 1.42 7.57
N LYS A 27 8.62 0.33 6.87
CA LYS A 27 9.39 -0.91 6.88
C LYS A 27 10.31 -1.04 5.67
N LEU A 28 10.22 -0.14 4.70
CA LEU A 28 11.15 -0.07 3.58
C LEU A 28 12.51 0.51 4.02
N PRO A 29 13.62 0.05 3.43
CA PRO A 29 13.72 -0.91 2.32
C PRO A 29 13.75 -2.39 2.75
N HIS A 30 13.75 -2.67 4.06
CA HIS A 30 13.97 -4.03 4.58
C HIS A 30 12.79 -4.98 4.38
N GLN A 31 11.55 -4.46 4.39
CA GLN A 31 10.34 -5.25 4.18
C GLN A 31 9.35 -4.50 3.31
N PHE A 32 8.80 -5.21 2.31
CA PHE A 32 7.72 -4.74 1.46
C PHE A 32 6.40 -5.30 1.97
N ILE A 33 5.69 -4.53 2.79
CA ILE A 33 4.42 -4.95 3.40
C ILE A 33 3.26 -4.18 2.75
N ILE A 34 2.26 -4.91 2.28
CA ILE A 34 1.00 -4.36 1.79
C ILE A 34 -0.04 -4.50 2.90
N LYS A 35 -0.63 -3.38 3.32
CA LYS A 35 -1.73 -3.34 4.30
C LYS A 35 -3.05 -3.13 3.57
N ASP A 36 -4.07 -3.86 4.00
CA ASP A 36 -5.45 -3.72 3.52
C ASP A 36 -6.25 -2.81 4.46
N LEU A 37 -6.51 -1.59 4.03
CA LEU A 37 -7.44 -0.65 4.63
C LEU A 37 -8.87 -0.98 4.16
N LYS A 38 -9.60 -1.73 4.99
CA LYS A 38 -11.02 -2.05 4.77
C LYS A 38 -11.99 -1.00 5.33
N THR A 39 -11.54 -0.17 6.26
CA THR A 39 -12.39 0.79 6.97
C THR A 39 -11.67 2.12 7.18
N VAL A 40 -12.38 3.23 6.93
CA VAL A 40 -11.92 4.64 7.17
C VAL A 40 -11.70 4.93 8.67
N LYS A 41 -11.91 3.96 9.57
CA LYS A 41 -11.86 4.13 11.02
C LYS A 41 -10.45 4.16 11.63
N ASP A 42 -9.40 3.96 10.85
CA ASP A 42 -8.00 4.10 11.30
C ASP A 42 -7.35 5.33 10.65
N ALA A 43 -7.93 6.51 10.91
CA ALA A 43 -7.34 7.82 10.61
C ALA A 43 -6.56 8.35 11.82
#